data_AF-A0A941U131-F1
#
_entry.id   AF-A0A941U131-F1
#
_cell.length_a   1.000
_cell.length_b   1.000
_cell.length_c   1.000
_cell.angle_alpha   90.00
_cell.angle_beta   90.00
_cell.angle_gamma   90.00
#
_symmetry.space_group_name_H-M   'P 1'
#
loop_
_entity.id
_entity.type
_entity.pdbx_description
1 polymer ?
#
loop_
_entity_poly.entity_id
_entity_poly.type
_entity_poly.pdbx_seq_one_letter_code
_entity_poly.pdbx_strand_id
1 'polypeptide(L)'
;GRIARYEDRDGITLAVADVTPAYTNKLSGKGTFSNRTRRVERAWRVFAYDRIDDVVVVYDDVVATRPAFRKRWLLHTTNQPQIDGSSFVAEVAPRPGPGRAGGRLEGRVLLPRDAVLLPIGGRGFEFWVEGVNYDEGGKLAQAAAKAPPQGIEPGRWRLEVMPAADAAADRFLVVLLPRAPGDAAPHRVRLLEEAGRTGAEVAGPQRTVRYWFREGELGAQVEVVPR
;
A
#
# COMPACT_ATOMS: atom_id res chain seq x y z
N GLY A 1 -10.96 13.87 -3.60
CA GLY A 1 -11.04 13.42 -2.20
C GLY A 1 -10.81 14.60 -1.30
N ARG A 2 -10.84 14.38 0.01
CA ARG A 2 -10.50 15.38 1.04
C ARG A 2 -9.67 14.75 2.14
N ILE A 3 -8.79 15.54 2.77
CA ILE A 3 -8.18 15.18 4.04
C ILE A 3 -9.19 15.55 5.14
N ALA A 4 -9.64 14.56 5.91
CA ALA A 4 -10.59 14.74 7.00
C ALA A 4 -9.88 15.10 8.32
N ARG A 5 -8.66 14.61 8.52
CA ARG A 5 -7.78 14.97 9.64
C ARG A 5 -6.33 14.85 9.20
N TYR A 6 -5.53 15.81 9.63
CA TYR A 6 -4.07 15.79 9.54
C TYR A 6 -3.50 16.09 10.92
N GLU A 7 -2.49 15.36 11.34
CA GLU A 7 -1.78 15.59 12.60
C GLU A 7 -0.30 15.24 12.42
N ASP A 8 0.58 16.02 13.04
CA ASP A 8 1.99 15.66 13.23
C ASP A 8 2.31 15.84 14.71
N ARG A 9 2.45 14.72 15.42
CA ARG A 9 2.60 14.71 16.87
C ARG A 9 3.46 13.53 17.29
N ASP A 10 4.31 13.75 18.29
CA ASP A 10 5.15 12.70 18.89
C ASP A 10 5.98 11.93 17.85
N GLY A 11 6.43 12.60 16.79
CA GLY A 11 7.21 11.94 15.74
C GLY A 11 6.38 11.22 14.66
N ILE A 12 5.05 11.29 14.73
CA ILE A 12 4.13 10.56 13.85
C ILE A 12 3.31 11.55 13.03
N THR A 13 3.43 11.45 11.71
CA THR A 13 2.53 12.13 10.77
C THR A 13 1.34 11.24 10.49
N LEU A 14 0.13 11.72 10.70
CA LEU A 14 -1.13 11.04 10.43
C LEU A 14 -1.95 11.84 9.41
N ALA A 15 -2.36 11.19 8.33
CA ALA A 15 -3.31 11.73 7.36
C ALA A 15 -4.50 10.77 7.20
N VAL A 16 -5.69 11.26 7.55
CA VAL A 16 -6.96 10.55 7.38
C VAL A 16 -7.70 11.17 6.20
N ALA A 17 -8.00 10.39 5.18
CA ALA A 17 -8.54 10.90 3.93
C ALA A 17 -9.77 10.11 3.44
N ASP A 18 -10.75 10.86 2.92
CA ASP A 18 -11.83 10.33 2.13
C ASP A 18 -11.51 10.51 0.64
N VAL A 19 -11.16 9.41 -0.02
CA VAL A 19 -10.85 9.39 -1.46
C VAL A 19 -12.01 8.88 -2.30
N THR A 20 -13.18 8.63 -1.72
CA THR A 20 -14.40 8.18 -2.42
C THR A 20 -14.74 9.05 -3.63
N PRO A 21 -14.69 10.40 -3.56
CA PRO A 21 -15.00 11.27 -4.72
C PRO A 21 -14.08 11.07 -5.92
N ALA A 22 -12.90 10.47 -5.76
CA ALA A 22 -12.06 10.09 -6.90
C ALA A 22 -12.76 9.05 -7.80
N TYR A 23 -13.62 8.21 -7.22
CA TYR A 23 -14.32 7.13 -7.91
C TYR A 23 -15.81 7.43 -8.17
N THR A 24 -16.37 8.46 -7.52
CA THR A 24 -17.81 8.80 -7.60
C THR A 24 -18.09 10.22 -8.12
N ASN A 25 -17.16 10.82 -8.88
CA ASN A 25 -17.34 12.17 -9.43
C ASN A 25 -18.41 12.25 -10.53
N LYS A 26 -18.67 13.47 -11.04
CA LYS A 26 -19.68 13.75 -12.08
C LYS A 26 -19.51 12.98 -13.40
N LEU A 27 -18.36 12.36 -13.64
CA LEU A 27 -18.10 11.52 -14.81
C LEU A 27 -18.29 10.02 -14.49
N SER A 28 -18.54 9.65 -13.25
CA SER A 28 -18.76 8.26 -12.85
C SER A 28 -20.19 7.79 -13.20
N GLY A 29 -20.32 6.58 -13.73
CA GLY A 29 -21.61 5.91 -13.99
C GLY A 29 -22.35 6.36 -15.25
N LYS A 30 -21.79 7.26 -16.06
CA LYS A 30 -22.45 7.77 -17.29
C LYS A 30 -22.40 6.83 -18.50
N GLY A 31 -21.75 5.68 -18.39
CA GLY A 31 -21.90 4.58 -19.34
C GLY A 31 -21.12 4.65 -20.65
N THR A 32 -20.29 5.67 -20.91
CA THR A 32 -19.34 5.60 -22.05
C THR A 32 -18.06 4.84 -21.67
N PHE A 33 -17.31 4.37 -22.66
CA PHE A 33 -16.05 3.64 -22.47
C PHE A 33 -15.03 4.41 -21.61
N SER A 34 -14.99 5.74 -21.70
CA SER A 34 -14.06 6.58 -20.93
C SER A 34 -14.60 6.99 -19.55
N ASN A 35 -15.88 6.72 -19.26
CA ASN A 35 -16.45 7.03 -17.96
C ASN A 35 -15.97 6.01 -16.93
N ARG A 36 -15.59 6.51 -15.75
CA ARG A 36 -15.44 5.65 -14.58
C ARG A 36 -16.79 5.00 -14.29
N THR A 37 -16.83 3.73 -13.95
CA THR A 37 -18.03 3.12 -13.37
C THR A 37 -18.10 3.54 -11.90
N ARG A 38 -19.30 3.81 -11.37
CA ARG A 38 -19.47 4.07 -9.93
C ARG A 38 -19.19 2.76 -9.19
N ARG A 39 -17.92 2.49 -8.87
CA ARG A 39 -17.49 1.19 -8.34
C ARG A 39 -17.52 1.09 -6.83
N VAL A 40 -17.40 2.21 -6.13
CA VAL A 40 -17.35 2.25 -4.67
C VAL A 40 -18.45 3.14 -4.09
N GLU A 41 -18.97 2.75 -2.93
CA GLU A 41 -19.73 3.60 -2.01
C GLU A 41 -18.79 4.32 -1.04
N ARG A 42 -17.62 3.73 -0.77
CA ARG A 42 -16.63 4.24 0.18
C ARG A 42 -15.23 3.81 -0.20
N ALA A 43 -14.29 4.73 -0.14
CA ALA A 43 -12.86 4.47 -0.22
C ALA A 43 -12.16 5.45 0.71
N TRP A 44 -11.87 5.00 1.92
CA TRP A 44 -11.16 5.78 2.93
C TRP A 44 -9.77 5.22 3.14
N ARG A 45 -8.82 6.12 3.39
CA ARG A 45 -7.42 5.78 3.65
C ARG A 45 -6.91 6.55 4.85
N VAL A 46 -6.29 5.84 5.77
CA VAL A 46 -5.43 6.41 6.79
C VAL A 46 -3.98 6.05 6.45
N PHE A 47 -3.13 7.07 6.49
CA PHE A 47 -1.69 6.94 6.32
C PHE A 47 -1.02 7.48 7.58
N ALA A 48 -0.22 6.66 8.25
CA ALA A 48 0.62 7.08 9.36
C ALA A 48 2.09 6.83 9.02
N TYR A 49 2.95 7.79 9.31
CA TYR A 49 4.40 7.64 9.22
C TYR A 49 5.05 8.03 10.55
N ASP A 50 5.65 7.04 11.21
CA ASP A 50 6.49 7.19 12.38
C ASP A 50 7.94 7.37 11.94
N ARG A 51 8.47 8.57 12.16
CA ARG A 51 9.84 8.97 11.81
C ARG A 51 10.89 8.52 12.83
N ILE A 52 10.48 8.03 14.00
CA ILE A 52 11.40 7.61 15.06
C ILE A 52 11.89 6.18 14.82
N ASP A 53 10.98 5.30 14.40
CA ASP A 53 11.27 3.89 14.12
C ASP A 53 11.19 3.54 12.61
N ASP A 54 10.95 4.53 11.75
CA ASP A 54 10.75 4.38 10.30
C ASP A 54 9.67 3.35 9.95
N VAL A 55 8.44 3.63 10.38
CA VAL A 55 7.28 2.77 10.19
C VAL A 55 6.21 3.51 9.42
N VAL A 56 5.71 2.91 8.34
CA VAL A 56 4.51 3.37 7.64
C VAL A 56 3.38 2.41 7.92
N VAL A 57 2.22 2.93 8.32
CA VAL A 57 0.98 2.15 8.48
C VAL A 57 -0.07 2.70 7.53
N VAL A 58 -0.64 1.82 6.71
CA VAL A 58 -1.74 2.14 5.80
C VAL A 58 -2.95 1.31 6.20
N TYR A 59 -4.04 1.99 6.53
CA TYR A 59 -5.35 1.38 6.74
C TYR A 59 -6.33 1.89 5.68
N ASP A 60 -7.03 0.98 5.04
CA ASP A 60 -8.10 1.31 4.10
C ASP A 60 -9.42 0.65 4.52
N ASP A 61 -10.51 1.41 4.48
CA ASP A 61 -11.89 0.92 4.60
C ASP A 61 -12.62 1.19 3.29
N VAL A 62 -12.92 0.13 2.55
CA VAL A 62 -13.42 0.22 1.18
C VAL A 62 -14.73 -0.56 1.06
N VAL A 63 -15.78 0.11 0.57
CA VAL A 63 -17.06 -0.51 0.23
C VAL A 63 -17.30 -0.35 -1.25
N ALA A 64 -17.38 -1.48 -1.95
CA ALA A 64 -17.78 -1.57 -3.33
C ALA A 64 -19.30 -1.49 -3.47
N THR A 65 -19.76 -0.91 -4.57
CA THR A 65 -21.18 -0.90 -4.98
C THR A 65 -21.70 -2.29 -5.35
N ARG A 66 -20.80 -3.21 -5.72
CA ARG A 66 -21.10 -4.61 -6.05
C ARG A 66 -20.01 -5.50 -5.46
N PRO A 67 -20.34 -6.62 -4.79
CA PRO A 67 -19.35 -7.54 -4.23
C PRO A 67 -18.32 -8.04 -5.25
N ALA A 68 -18.77 -8.31 -6.48
CA ALA A 68 -17.92 -8.78 -7.59
C ALA A 68 -16.88 -7.76 -8.08
N PHE A 69 -16.90 -6.51 -7.59
CA PHE A 69 -15.78 -5.59 -7.80
C PHE A 69 -14.67 -5.91 -6.80
N ARG A 70 -13.92 -6.96 -7.14
CA ARG A 70 -12.77 -7.40 -6.35
C ARG A 70 -11.79 -6.25 -6.13
N LYS A 71 -11.45 -6.02 -4.86
CA LYS A 71 -10.59 -4.92 -4.44
C LYS A 71 -9.13 -5.37 -4.47
N ARG A 72 -8.25 -4.46 -4.85
CA ARG A 72 -6.80 -4.68 -4.96
C ARG A 72 -6.08 -3.51 -4.29
N TRP A 73 -5.30 -3.79 -3.25
CA TRP A 73 -4.31 -2.85 -2.73
C TRP A 73 -3.00 -3.07 -3.48
N LEU A 74 -2.38 -1.98 -3.94
CA LEU A 74 -1.26 -2.05 -4.88
C LEU A 74 0.02 -1.46 -4.25
N LEU A 75 1.14 -2.15 -4.43
CA LEU A 75 2.49 -1.61 -4.21
C LEU A 75 3.32 -1.83 -5.46
N HIS A 76 3.78 -0.75 -6.09
CA HIS A 76 4.69 -0.83 -7.24
C HIS A 76 6.14 -1.00 -6.77
N THR A 77 6.90 -1.84 -7.48
CA THR A 77 8.29 -2.16 -7.16
C THR A 77 9.14 -2.26 -8.44
N THR A 78 10.45 -2.03 -8.29
CA THR A 78 11.42 -2.15 -9.39
C THR A 78 11.75 -3.61 -9.69
N ASN A 79 11.95 -4.42 -8.65
CA ASN A 79 12.23 -5.85 -8.74
C ASN A 79 11.02 -6.64 -8.24
N GLN A 80 10.96 -7.94 -8.59
CA GLN A 80 9.93 -8.83 -8.10
C GLN A 80 9.98 -8.87 -6.56
N PRO A 81 8.89 -8.57 -5.85
CA PRO A 81 8.87 -8.71 -4.42
C PRO A 81 8.87 -10.20 -4.05
N GLN A 82 9.63 -10.56 -3.02
CA GLN A 82 9.59 -11.88 -2.41
C GLN A 82 8.44 -11.94 -1.41
N ILE A 83 7.69 -13.04 -1.38
CA ILE A 83 6.52 -13.20 -0.50
C ILE A 83 6.75 -14.40 0.41
N ASP A 84 6.42 -14.25 1.68
CA ASP A 84 6.43 -15.31 2.69
C ASP A 84 5.19 -15.16 3.60
N GLY A 85 4.22 -16.05 3.44
CA GLY A 85 2.92 -15.96 4.11
C GLY A 85 2.23 -14.61 3.86
N SER A 86 1.92 -13.90 4.95
CA SER A 86 1.33 -12.55 4.90
C SER A 86 2.36 -11.42 4.85
N SER A 87 3.61 -11.73 4.56
CA SER A 87 4.71 -10.77 4.51
C SER A 87 5.33 -10.72 3.12
N PHE A 88 5.95 -9.59 2.79
CA PHE A 88 6.68 -9.43 1.54
C PHE A 88 7.91 -8.56 1.71
N VAL A 89 8.86 -8.69 0.78
CA VAL A 89 10.10 -7.92 0.73
C VAL A 89 10.31 -7.41 -0.69
N ALA A 90 10.45 -6.10 -0.84
CA ALA A 90 10.91 -5.48 -2.07
C ALA A 90 12.31 -4.89 -1.83
N GLU A 91 13.25 -5.17 -2.71
CA GLU A 91 14.64 -4.74 -2.52
C GLU A 91 15.28 -4.25 -3.82
N VAL A 92 16.12 -3.23 -3.69
CA VAL A 92 17.02 -2.73 -4.73
C VAL A 92 18.43 -2.76 -4.16
N ALA A 93 19.32 -3.52 -4.77
CA ALA A 93 20.71 -3.60 -4.37
C ALA A 93 21.45 -2.26 -4.57
N PRO A 94 22.45 -1.95 -3.71
CA PRO A 94 23.30 -0.79 -3.90
C PRO A 94 24.05 -0.85 -5.24
N ARG A 95 24.29 0.32 -5.83
CA ARG A 95 25.08 0.48 -7.05
C ARG A 95 26.07 1.64 -6.90
N PRO A 96 27.18 1.67 -7.66
CA PRO A 96 28.08 2.82 -7.64
C PRO A 96 27.38 4.12 -8.07
N GLY A 97 27.65 5.21 -7.34
CA GLY A 97 27.20 6.57 -7.64
C GLY A 97 26.32 7.21 -6.55
N PRO A 98 26.17 8.55 -6.55
CA PRO A 98 25.34 9.26 -5.58
C PRO A 98 23.88 8.80 -5.63
N GLY A 99 23.24 8.66 -4.45
CA GLY A 99 21.82 8.28 -4.36
C GLY A 99 21.51 6.80 -4.67
N ARG A 100 22.54 5.94 -4.81
CA ARG A 100 22.38 4.53 -5.16
C ARG A 100 22.75 3.58 -4.03
N ALA A 101 22.43 3.96 -2.80
CA ALA A 101 22.65 3.13 -1.61
C ALA A 101 21.80 1.85 -1.60
N GLY A 102 20.85 1.71 -2.55
CA GLY A 102 19.86 0.64 -2.52
C GLY A 102 18.80 0.91 -1.46
N GLY A 103 17.94 -0.07 -1.23
CA GLY A 103 16.90 0.01 -0.22
C GLY A 103 16.13 -1.29 -0.12
N ARG A 104 15.64 -1.59 1.07
CA ARG A 104 14.78 -2.73 1.35
C ARG A 104 13.49 -2.24 1.98
N LEU A 105 12.36 -2.75 1.52
CA LEU A 105 11.04 -2.49 2.09
C LEU A 105 10.42 -3.82 2.49
N GLU A 106 10.22 -4.01 3.79
CA GLU A 106 9.47 -5.14 4.31
C GLU A 106 8.03 -4.72 4.56
N GLY A 107 7.08 -5.52 4.10
CA GLY A 107 5.66 -5.34 4.36
C GLY A 107 5.07 -6.47 5.18
N ARG A 108 4.21 -6.12 6.13
CA ARG A 108 3.38 -7.05 6.90
C ARG A 108 1.91 -6.75 6.61
N VAL A 109 1.22 -7.69 5.97
CA VAL A 109 -0.22 -7.61 5.69
C VAL A 109 -0.96 -8.19 6.90
N LEU A 110 -1.71 -7.34 7.60
CA LEU A 110 -2.49 -7.71 8.78
C LEU A 110 -3.96 -7.94 8.43
N LEU A 111 -4.50 -7.16 7.50
CA LEU A 111 -5.85 -7.34 6.95
C LEU A 111 -5.83 -7.23 5.41
N PRO A 112 -6.67 -8.01 4.71
CA PRO A 112 -7.46 -9.12 5.24
C PRO A 112 -6.57 -10.26 5.76
N ARG A 113 -7.05 -11.02 6.75
CA ARG A 113 -6.24 -12.05 7.45
C ARG A 113 -5.77 -13.16 6.51
N ASP A 114 -6.61 -13.50 5.56
CA ASP A 114 -6.45 -14.51 4.52
C ASP A 114 -6.11 -13.87 3.17
N ALA A 115 -5.40 -12.75 3.18
CA ALA A 115 -5.06 -12.02 1.97
C ALA A 115 -4.34 -12.89 0.93
N VAL A 116 -4.74 -12.73 -0.33
CA VAL A 116 -4.00 -13.25 -1.48
C VAL A 116 -2.99 -12.19 -1.92
N LEU A 117 -1.71 -12.55 -1.90
CA LEU A 117 -0.60 -11.71 -2.35
C LEU A 117 -0.14 -12.19 -3.73
N LEU A 118 -0.30 -11.37 -4.75
CA LEU A 118 0.01 -11.71 -6.14
C LEU A 118 1.03 -10.72 -6.73
N PRO A 119 2.28 -11.16 -7.01
CA PRO A 119 3.24 -10.34 -7.73
C PRO A 119 2.97 -10.42 -9.24
N ILE A 120 2.81 -9.27 -9.89
CA ILE A 120 2.60 -9.15 -11.34
C ILE A 120 3.68 -8.24 -11.91
N GLY A 121 4.39 -8.71 -12.92
CA GLY A 121 5.44 -7.93 -13.56
C GLY A 121 6.47 -8.79 -14.27
N GLY A 122 7.60 -8.16 -14.58
CA GLY A 122 8.61 -8.74 -15.46
C GLY A 122 8.21 -8.64 -16.93
N ARG A 123 9.04 -9.22 -17.80
CA ARG A 123 8.94 -9.02 -19.26
C ARG A 123 7.55 -9.35 -19.79
N GLY A 124 6.88 -8.36 -20.36
CA GLY A 124 5.54 -8.50 -20.95
C GLY A 124 4.39 -8.28 -19.96
N PHE A 125 4.70 -7.93 -18.71
CA PHE A 125 3.71 -7.69 -17.65
C PHE A 125 4.00 -6.41 -16.85
N GLU A 126 5.01 -5.62 -17.22
CA GLU A 126 5.40 -4.40 -16.50
C GLU A 126 4.25 -3.39 -16.38
N PHE A 127 3.40 -3.31 -17.40
CA PHE A 127 2.25 -2.40 -17.48
C PHE A 127 0.95 -3.16 -17.75
N TRP A 128 0.82 -4.33 -17.12
CA TRP A 128 -0.30 -5.25 -17.33
C TRP A 128 -1.62 -4.73 -16.75
N VAL A 129 -2.63 -4.59 -17.59
CA VAL A 129 -4.01 -4.26 -17.24
C VAL A 129 -4.96 -5.19 -17.98
N GLU A 130 -5.62 -6.10 -17.25
CA GLU A 130 -6.76 -6.91 -17.72
C GLU A 130 -6.57 -7.53 -19.12
N GLY A 131 -5.46 -8.26 -19.33
CA GLY A 131 -5.20 -8.96 -20.60
C GLY A 131 -4.25 -8.24 -21.56
N VAL A 132 -3.91 -6.98 -21.29
CA VAL A 132 -3.08 -6.15 -22.18
C VAL A 132 -1.89 -5.57 -21.42
N ASN A 133 -0.69 -5.69 -22.00
CA ASN A 133 0.50 -4.99 -21.53
C ASN A 133 0.67 -3.68 -22.31
N TYR A 134 0.58 -2.53 -21.64
CA TYR A 134 0.68 -1.22 -22.28
C TYR A 134 2.15 -0.74 -22.36
N ASP A 135 3.00 -1.48 -23.07
CA ASP A 135 4.44 -1.19 -23.21
C ASP A 135 4.82 -0.43 -24.50
N GLU A 136 3.82 0.12 -25.19
CA GLU A 136 3.94 0.76 -26.51
C GLU A 136 4.61 -0.13 -27.56
N GLY A 137 4.39 -1.45 -27.51
CA GLY A 137 5.04 -2.40 -28.41
C GLY A 137 6.51 -2.60 -28.07
N GLY A 138 6.84 -2.55 -26.78
CA GLY A 138 8.20 -2.68 -26.24
C GLY A 138 9.06 -1.41 -26.31
N LYS A 139 8.52 -0.28 -26.79
CA LYS A 139 9.27 1.00 -26.88
C LYS A 139 9.63 1.54 -25.51
N LEU A 140 8.79 1.33 -24.49
CA LEU A 140 9.08 1.80 -23.13
C LEU A 140 10.33 1.13 -22.53
N ALA A 141 10.50 -0.17 -22.76
CA ALA A 141 11.70 -0.90 -22.32
C ALA A 141 12.97 -0.39 -23.03
N GLN A 142 12.87 -0.09 -24.33
CA GLN A 142 13.98 0.48 -25.10
C GLN A 142 14.35 1.88 -24.62
N ALA A 143 13.36 2.71 -24.28
CA ALA A 143 13.58 4.05 -23.74
C ALA A 143 14.24 3.98 -22.36
N ALA A 144 13.75 3.10 -21.47
CA ALA A 144 14.32 2.90 -20.15
C ALA A 144 15.78 2.40 -20.20
N ALA A 145 16.11 1.49 -21.12
CA ALA A 145 17.47 0.99 -21.30
C ALA A 145 18.48 2.06 -21.79
N LYS A 146 17.98 3.08 -22.50
CA LYS A 146 18.79 4.20 -23.01
C LYS A 146 18.82 5.40 -22.06
N ALA A 147 17.98 5.40 -21.02
CA ALA A 147 17.89 6.51 -20.09
C ALA A 147 19.19 6.62 -19.28
N PRO A 148 19.64 7.85 -18.96
CA PRO A 148 20.75 8.03 -18.02
C PRO A 148 20.38 7.35 -16.70
N PRO A 149 21.36 7.00 -15.87
CA PRO A 149 21.08 6.26 -14.64
C PRO A 149 20.54 7.15 -13.48
N GLN A 150 20.08 8.37 -13.81
CA GLN A 150 19.18 9.23 -13.02
C GLN A 150 17.82 9.43 -13.75
N GLY A 151 17.58 8.64 -14.80
CA GLY A 151 16.47 8.77 -15.73
C GLY A 151 15.19 8.11 -15.22
N ILE A 152 14.30 7.78 -16.15
CA ILE A 152 12.97 7.27 -15.85
C ILE A 152 13.05 5.94 -15.08
N GLU A 153 12.38 5.87 -13.94
CA GLU A 153 12.13 4.64 -13.19
C GLU A 153 10.68 4.19 -13.44
N PRO A 154 10.39 3.49 -14.55
CA PRO A 154 9.01 3.16 -14.90
C PRO A 154 8.37 2.12 -13.97
N GLY A 155 9.17 1.50 -13.08
CA GLY A 155 8.80 0.28 -12.37
C GLY A 155 8.75 -0.93 -13.31
N ARG A 156 8.72 -2.14 -12.74
CA ARG A 156 8.58 -3.38 -13.54
C ARG A 156 7.66 -4.41 -12.91
N TRP A 157 7.29 -4.20 -11.66
CA TRP A 157 6.51 -5.11 -10.86
C TRP A 157 5.50 -4.34 -10.02
N ARG A 158 4.43 -5.02 -9.65
CA ARG A 158 3.55 -4.62 -8.56
C ARG A 158 3.18 -5.84 -7.74
N LEU A 159 2.95 -5.62 -6.45
CA LEU A 159 2.24 -6.54 -5.59
C LEU A 159 0.77 -6.12 -5.53
N GLU A 160 -0.12 -7.07 -5.78
CA GLU A 160 -1.54 -6.93 -5.47
C GLU A 160 -1.87 -7.69 -4.19
N VAL A 161 -2.41 -7.00 -3.19
CA VAL A 161 -3.00 -7.60 -1.99
C VAL A 161 -4.51 -7.58 -2.15
N MET A 162 -5.16 -8.74 -2.02
CA MET A 162 -6.58 -8.93 -2.30
C MET A 162 -7.26 -9.73 -1.19
N PRO A 163 -8.56 -9.53 -0.95
CA PRO A 163 -9.34 -10.48 -0.16
C PRO A 163 -9.40 -11.84 -0.86
N ALA A 164 -9.53 -12.92 -0.08
CA ALA A 164 -9.64 -14.28 -0.61
C ALA A 164 -10.94 -14.50 -1.41
N ALA A 165 -12.01 -13.81 -1.03
CA ALA A 165 -13.32 -13.87 -1.66
C ALA A 165 -13.86 -12.48 -2.01
N ASP A 166 -14.79 -12.43 -2.96
CA ASP A 166 -15.49 -11.21 -3.33
C ASP A 166 -16.47 -10.79 -2.23
N ALA A 167 -16.37 -9.53 -1.79
CA ALA A 167 -17.21 -8.97 -0.75
C ALA A 167 -17.56 -7.51 -1.06
N ALA A 168 -18.67 -7.02 -0.48
CA ALA A 168 -19.03 -5.61 -0.60
C ALA A 168 -18.02 -4.74 0.15
N ALA A 169 -17.65 -5.10 1.38
CA ALA A 169 -16.75 -4.33 2.22
C ALA A 169 -15.48 -5.11 2.55
N ASP A 170 -14.31 -4.51 2.33
CA ASP A 170 -13.02 -5.08 2.73
C ASP A 170 -12.18 -4.00 3.41
N ARG A 171 -11.33 -4.45 4.33
CA ARG A 171 -10.37 -3.62 5.04
C ARG A 171 -8.97 -4.10 4.70
N PHE A 172 -8.09 -3.15 4.45
CA PHE A 172 -6.66 -3.42 4.29
C PHE A 172 -5.93 -2.77 5.45
N LEU A 173 -5.02 -3.52 6.07
CA LEU A 173 -4.11 -2.99 7.09
C LEU A 173 -2.73 -3.51 6.78
N VAL A 174 -1.86 -2.63 6.31
CA VAL A 174 -0.51 -2.98 5.86
C VAL A 174 0.49 -2.10 6.60
N VAL A 175 1.48 -2.74 7.23
CA VAL A 175 2.62 -2.07 7.86
C VAL A 175 3.82 -2.23 6.94
N LEU A 176 4.48 -1.13 6.62
CA LEU A 176 5.69 -1.10 5.80
C LEU A 176 6.87 -0.59 6.63
N LEU A 177 8.01 -1.23 6.46
CA LEU A 177 9.24 -1.00 7.21
C LEU A 177 10.37 -0.74 6.19
N PRO A 178 10.59 0.52 5.77
CA PRO A 178 11.71 0.90 4.89
C PRO A 178 13.03 0.80 5.65
N ARG A 179 14.06 0.20 5.04
CA ARG A 179 15.36 -0.06 5.67
C ARG A 179 16.51 0.07 4.68
N ALA A 180 17.71 0.29 5.21
CA ALA A 180 18.94 0.12 4.46
C ALA A 180 19.15 -1.37 4.10
N PRO A 181 19.79 -1.68 2.97
CA PRO A 181 20.16 -3.06 2.63
C PRO A 181 21.04 -3.69 3.71
N GLY A 182 20.75 -4.94 4.09
CA GLY A 182 21.52 -5.69 5.08
C GLY A 182 21.10 -5.50 6.55
N ASP A 183 20.24 -4.54 6.86
CA ASP A 183 19.75 -4.32 8.22
C ASP A 183 18.71 -5.36 8.64
N ALA A 184 18.86 -5.94 9.84
CA ALA A 184 17.83 -6.79 10.44
C ALA A 184 16.57 -5.99 10.81
N ALA A 185 15.37 -6.60 10.71
CA ALA A 185 14.11 -6.02 11.16
C ALA A 185 13.83 -6.35 12.64
N PRO A 186 14.14 -5.47 13.62
CA PRO A 186 13.81 -5.72 15.02
C PRO A 186 12.30 -5.58 15.30
N HIS A 187 11.56 -4.97 14.38
CA HIS A 187 10.15 -4.68 14.54
C HIS A 187 9.31 -5.95 14.67
N ARG A 188 8.53 -6.04 15.74
CA ARG A 188 7.45 -7.02 15.85
C ARG A 188 6.14 -6.33 15.54
N VAL A 189 5.48 -6.80 14.50
CA VAL A 189 4.18 -6.27 14.06
C VAL A 189 3.09 -7.29 14.41
N ARG A 190 1.99 -6.81 15.02
CA ARG A 190 0.84 -7.65 15.38
C ARG A 190 -0.46 -6.95 15.03
N LEU A 191 -1.42 -7.74 14.56
CA LEU A 191 -2.81 -7.31 14.47
C LEU A 191 -3.40 -7.25 15.88
N LEU A 192 -4.08 -6.14 16.19
CA LEU A 192 -4.85 -5.95 17.40
C LEU A 192 -6.35 -5.98 17.07
N GLU A 193 -7.14 -6.57 17.95
CA GLU A 193 -8.60 -6.55 17.88
C GLU A 193 -9.17 -6.37 19.28
N GLU A 194 -9.94 -5.32 19.48
CA GLU A 194 -10.51 -4.99 20.80
C GLU A 194 -11.78 -4.15 20.65
N ALA A 195 -12.88 -4.55 21.30
CA ALA A 195 -14.09 -3.75 21.42
C ALA A 195 -14.59 -3.12 20.09
N GLY A 196 -14.61 -3.94 19.03
CA GLY A 196 -15.03 -3.53 17.68
C GLY A 196 -14.03 -2.65 16.93
N ARG A 197 -12.80 -2.53 17.43
CA ARG A 197 -11.67 -1.88 16.76
C ARG A 197 -10.70 -2.92 16.22
N THR A 198 -10.06 -2.58 15.12
CA THR A 198 -8.89 -3.30 14.59
C THR A 198 -7.70 -2.38 14.61
N GLY A 199 -6.50 -2.90 14.81
CA GLY A 199 -5.31 -2.07 14.87
C GLY A 199 -4.01 -2.78 14.55
N ALA A 200 -2.93 -2.03 14.48
CA ALA A 200 -1.57 -2.54 14.37
C ALA A 200 -0.80 -2.15 15.64
N GLU A 201 -0.22 -3.13 16.33
CA GLU A 201 0.88 -2.89 17.26
C GLU A 201 2.19 -3.03 16.50
N VAL A 202 3.04 -2.02 16.59
CA VAL A 202 4.40 -2.07 16.07
C VAL A 202 5.34 -1.82 17.23
N ALA A 203 5.99 -2.89 17.71
CA ALA A 203 7.03 -2.83 18.71
C ALA A 203 8.39 -2.71 18.00
N GLY A 204 8.92 -1.48 17.96
CA GLY A 204 10.21 -1.12 17.39
C GLY A 204 11.32 -0.99 18.43
N PRO A 205 12.55 -0.70 17.97
CA PRO A 205 13.72 -0.56 18.84
C PRO A 205 13.66 0.70 19.72
N GLN A 206 13.03 1.79 19.26
CA GLN A 206 12.88 3.00 20.05
C GLN A 206 11.59 3.00 20.86
N ARG A 207 10.47 2.54 20.29
CA ARG A 207 9.17 2.57 20.96
C ARG A 207 8.21 1.49 20.49
N THR A 208 7.12 1.34 21.24
CA THR A 208 5.94 0.60 20.78
C THR A 208 4.83 1.59 20.48
N VAL A 209 4.21 1.46 19.32
CA VAL A 209 3.07 2.29 18.90
C VAL A 209 1.91 1.40 18.51
N ARG A 210 0.71 1.77 18.97
CA ARG A 210 -0.55 1.14 18.56
C ARG A 210 -1.35 2.10 17.71
N TYR A 211 -1.81 1.61 16.56
CA TYR A 211 -2.65 2.34 15.62
C TYR A 211 -4.02 1.66 15.61
N TRP A 212 -5.07 2.39 15.98
CA TRP A 212 -6.43 1.86 16.11
C TRP A 212 -7.36 2.49 15.08
N PHE A 213 -8.22 1.64 14.52
CA PHE A 213 -9.21 2.00 13.51
C PHE A 213 -10.57 1.37 13.87
N ARG A 214 -11.66 2.04 13.50
CA ARG A 214 -13.02 1.52 13.60
C ARG A 214 -13.61 1.39 12.21
N GLU A 215 -14.12 0.20 11.90
CA GLU A 215 -14.89 0.00 10.69
C GLU A 215 -16.11 0.93 10.68
N GLY A 216 -16.39 1.57 9.54
CA GLY A 216 -17.51 2.51 9.46
C GLY A 216 -17.18 3.94 9.89
N GLU A 217 -16.03 4.18 10.52
CA GLU A 217 -15.65 5.49 11.05
C GLU A 217 -14.37 6.03 10.38
N LEU A 218 -14.46 7.25 9.83
CA LEU A 218 -13.32 7.90 9.21
C LEU A 218 -12.42 8.53 10.30
N GLY A 219 -11.52 7.74 10.84
CA GLY A 219 -10.61 8.19 11.90
C GLY A 219 -9.52 7.19 12.22
N ALA A 220 -8.61 7.62 13.09
CA ALA A 220 -7.60 6.76 13.69
C ALA A 220 -7.20 7.30 15.06
N GLN A 221 -6.86 6.40 15.98
CA GLN A 221 -6.26 6.73 17.26
C GLN A 221 -4.85 6.14 17.30
N VAL A 222 -3.89 6.93 17.75
CA VAL A 222 -2.49 6.53 17.84
C VAL A 222 -2.06 6.61 19.30
N GLU A 223 -1.50 5.53 19.81
CA GLU A 223 -1.07 5.40 21.20
C GLU A 223 0.41 5.03 21.22
N VAL A 224 1.25 5.93 21.72
CA VAL A 224 2.65 5.61 22.02
C VAL A 224 2.69 4.95 23.39
N VAL A 225 3.09 3.68 23.44
CA VAL A 225 3.14 2.90 24.67
C VAL A 225 4.44 3.27 25.41
N PRO A 226 4.36 3.76 26.67
CA PRO A 226 5.53 4.00 27.51
C PRO A 226 6.31 2.70 27.71
N ARG A 227 7.64 2.80 27.79
CA ARG A 227 8.48 1.65 28.18
C ARG A 227 8.29 1.27 29.63
#